data_AF-A0A1F0F7J0-F1
#
_entry.id   AF-A0A1F0F7J0-F1
#
_cell.length_a   1.000
_cell.length_b   1.000
_cell.length_c   1.000
_cell.angle_alpha   90.00
_cell.angle_beta   90.00
_cell.angle_gamma   90.00
#
_symmetry.space_group_name_H-M   'P 1'
#
loop_
_entity.id
_entity.type
_entity.pdbx_description
1 polymer ?
#
loop_
_entity_poly.entity_id
_entity_poly.type
_entity_poly.pdbx_seq_one_letter_code
_entity_poly.pdbx_strand_id
1 'polypeptide(L)'
;EYILDEKGEKILSKNGKPKTRKVELTTWNDKGNVEKWRENFSDLCNEYLAKNKIEKRVDHRSFKRQGIKQIPTIHLGASASAMERKGIRTEKGDINREIKKQNELLKNIGNEIKKITSWLAGFKDKLKESYKEYKDQSKKQIENESGLFNLYEYLSFYQEIQENNRAELSFYGKRNKAIYDLKRYASGINYLRENKIKTISDLQGHINNLRSKNSEIYKTIKENSQKIEDLNKCLAYAKTVRKTKATYQEYESKKIFKESFYKNNQKEIDQHIRARTLIEKISGKKNLREKEWLGEIKNLEDEISKLNTESEKIRERYKEINHIKYAVEVVNREYSIDLSIEIDKAIKRGEKESIIEKIKEYKQDSDSFNKKRQMTKDYYKNQER
;
A
#
# COMPACT_ATOMS: atom_id res chain seq x y z
N GLU A 1 10.39 69.25 -18.44
CA GLU A 1 11.02 69.60 -19.72
C GLU A 1 9.94 69.90 -20.76
N TYR A 2 10.11 70.92 -21.61
CA TYR A 2 9.16 71.19 -22.70
C TYR A 2 9.32 70.13 -23.79
N ILE A 3 8.19 69.71 -24.38
CA ILE A 3 8.22 68.83 -25.53
C ILE A 3 8.38 69.72 -26.76
N LEU A 4 9.50 69.55 -27.46
CA LEU A 4 9.85 70.31 -28.65
C LEU A 4 9.53 69.49 -29.92
N ASP A 5 9.25 70.16 -31.02
CA ASP A 5 9.14 69.53 -32.34
C ASP A 5 10.52 69.36 -33.03
N GLU A 6 10.53 68.84 -34.24
CA GLU A 6 11.75 68.56 -35.02
C GLU A 6 12.58 69.81 -35.36
N LYS A 7 11.99 71.01 -35.24
CA LYS A 7 12.66 72.30 -35.47
C LYS A 7 13.10 72.98 -34.16
N GLY A 8 12.83 72.35 -33.01
CA GLY A 8 13.18 72.86 -31.69
C GLY A 8 12.15 73.83 -31.10
N GLU A 9 10.97 73.97 -31.69
CA GLU A 9 9.91 74.84 -31.18
C GLU A 9 9.00 74.10 -30.19
N LYS A 10 8.44 74.85 -29.21
CA LYS A 10 7.61 74.25 -28.15
C LYS A 10 6.26 73.80 -28.71
N ILE A 11 5.98 72.49 -28.61
CA ILE A 11 4.68 71.94 -29.00
C ILE A 11 3.60 72.45 -28.05
N LEU A 12 2.60 73.16 -28.57
CA LEU A 12 1.49 73.69 -27.78
C LEU A 12 0.36 72.66 -27.60
N SER A 13 -0.33 72.73 -26.46
CA SER A 13 -1.58 72.02 -26.20
C SER A 13 -2.76 72.76 -26.86
N LYS A 14 -3.94 72.13 -26.90
CA LYS A 14 -5.16 72.73 -27.50
C LYS A 14 -5.56 74.09 -26.91
N ASN A 15 -5.08 74.41 -25.70
CA ASN A 15 -5.36 75.67 -25.01
C ASN A 15 -4.21 76.68 -25.17
N GLY A 16 -3.33 76.50 -26.16
CA GLY A 16 -2.21 77.40 -26.46
C GLY A 16 -1.02 77.35 -25.49
N LYS A 17 -1.07 76.52 -24.43
CA LYS A 17 0.03 76.38 -23.46
C LYS A 17 1.05 75.32 -23.90
N PRO A 18 2.37 75.53 -23.77
CA PRO A 18 3.40 74.54 -24.11
C PRO A 18 3.21 73.21 -23.36
N LYS A 19 3.33 72.09 -24.08
CA LYS A 19 3.33 70.75 -23.48
C LYS A 19 4.65 70.50 -22.76
N THR A 20 4.56 69.87 -21.59
CA THR A 20 5.71 69.48 -20.78
C THR A 20 5.66 68.00 -20.46
N ARG A 21 6.81 67.33 -20.44
CA ARG A 21 6.96 66.01 -19.82
C ARG A 21 7.66 66.14 -18.47
N LYS A 22 7.24 65.28 -17.53
CA LYS A 22 7.96 65.10 -16.27
C LYS A 22 9.25 64.36 -16.59
N VAL A 23 10.38 64.99 -16.29
CA VAL A 23 11.70 64.35 -16.34
C VAL A 23 12.10 64.14 -14.90
N GLU A 24 12.33 62.89 -14.53
CA GLU A 24 12.85 62.57 -13.21
C GLU A 24 14.35 62.87 -13.22
N LEU A 25 14.76 63.87 -12.43
CA LEU A 25 16.18 64.27 -12.31
C LEU A 25 16.95 63.35 -11.34
N THR A 26 16.25 62.46 -10.66
CA THR A 26 16.79 61.52 -9.67
C THR A 26 16.17 60.15 -9.87
N THR A 27 16.82 59.12 -9.33
CA THR A 27 16.31 57.74 -9.32
C THR A 27 15.29 57.50 -8.19
N TRP A 28 14.87 58.53 -7.46
CA TRP A 28 13.99 58.38 -6.30
C TRP A 28 12.63 57.75 -6.62
N ASN A 29 12.17 57.89 -7.87
CA ASN A 29 10.90 57.31 -8.32
C ASN A 29 11.04 55.88 -8.88
N ASP A 30 12.22 55.26 -8.80
CA ASP A 30 12.41 53.84 -9.07
C ASP A 30 11.78 52.99 -7.94
N LYS A 31 10.87 52.10 -8.31
CA LYS A 31 10.15 51.20 -7.38
C LYS A 31 11.09 50.31 -6.57
N GLY A 32 12.26 49.97 -7.09
CA GLY A 32 13.26 49.16 -6.37
C GLY A 32 13.90 49.87 -5.17
N ASN A 33 13.94 51.21 -5.18
CA ASN A 33 14.56 51.98 -4.11
C ASN A 33 13.73 51.99 -2.82
N VAL A 34 12.41 51.80 -2.90
CA VAL A 34 11.54 51.69 -1.72
C VAL A 34 11.93 50.52 -0.83
N GLU A 35 12.33 49.38 -1.42
CA GLU A 35 12.77 48.21 -0.65
C GLU A 35 14.06 48.52 0.10
N LYS A 36 15.06 49.09 -0.59
CA LYS A 36 16.35 49.48 0.00
C LYS A 36 16.18 50.51 1.11
N TRP A 37 15.30 51.50 0.93
CA TRP A 37 15.04 52.49 1.96
C TRP A 37 14.35 51.90 3.19
N ARG A 38 13.40 50.99 2.99
CA ARG A 38 12.72 50.30 4.11
C ARG A 38 13.68 49.39 4.87
N GLU A 39 14.57 48.70 4.15
CA GLU A 39 15.64 47.89 4.73
C GLU A 39 16.58 48.75 5.58
N ASN A 40 17.17 49.79 4.99
CA ASN A 40 18.05 50.73 5.69
C ASN A 40 17.37 51.36 6.92
N PHE A 41 16.09 51.71 6.80
CA PHE A 41 15.31 52.23 7.93
C PHE A 41 15.14 51.17 9.04
N SER A 42 14.80 49.94 8.69
CA SER A 42 14.65 48.85 9.67
C SER A 42 15.97 48.55 10.38
N ASP A 43 17.09 48.58 9.66
CA ASP A 43 18.42 48.32 10.21
C ASP A 43 18.84 49.42 11.17
N LEU A 44 18.71 50.68 10.76
CA LEU A 44 19.02 51.83 11.61
C LEU A 44 18.14 51.82 12.88
N CYS A 45 16.85 51.54 12.74
CA CYS A 45 15.94 51.44 13.89
C CYS A 45 16.39 50.34 14.87
N ASN A 46 16.75 49.16 14.35
CA ASN A 46 17.24 48.05 15.17
C ASN A 46 18.57 48.34 15.85
N GLU A 47 19.48 49.09 15.20
CA GLU A 47 20.73 49.54 15.79
C GLU A 47 20.48 50.41 17.03
N TYR A 48 19.59 51.40 16.93
CA TYR A 48 19.24 52.25 18.06
C TYR A 48 18.46 51.50 19.15
N LEU A 49 17.57 50.57 18.78
CA LEU A 49 16.88 49.71 19.76
C LEU A 49 17.88 48.85 20.55
N ALA A 50 18.90 48.30 19.87
CA ALA A 50 19.97 47.53 20.51
C ALA A 50 20.85 48.39 21.43
N LYS A 51 21.26 49.60 20.99
CA LYS A 51 22.03 50.56 21.83
C LYS A 51 21.30 50.91 23.13
N ASN A 52 19.97 50.98 23.08
CA ASN A 52 19.12 51.28 24.24
C ASN A 52 18.67 50.02 25.02
N LYS A 53 19.23 48.84 24.71
CA LYS A 53 18.90 47.55 25.37
C LYS A 53 17.41 47.18 25.30
N ILE A 54 16.72 47.60 24.23
CA ILE A 54 15.32 47.23 23.98
C ILE A 54 15.31 45.96 23.13
N GLU A 55 14.59 44.92 23.54
CA GLU A 55 14.54 43.62 22.82
C GLU A 55 13.72 43.66 21.52
N LYS A 56 12.80 44.61 21.39
CA LYS A 56 11.94 44.73 20.19
C LYS A 56 12.78 44.95 18.94
N ARG A 57 12.34 44.38 17.82
CA ARG A 57 12.97 44.55 16.50
C ARG A 57 11.92 44.89 15.45
N VAL A 58 12.33 45.62 14.43
CA VAL A 58 11.53 46.00 13.26
C VAL A 58 12.10 45.27 12.05
N ASP A 59 11.25 44.71 11.21
CA ASP A 59 11.65 44.07 9.94
C ASP A 59 10.76 44.63 8.83
N HIS A 60 11.37 45.06 7.73
CA HIS A 60 10.67 45.67 6.60
C HIS A 60 9.81 44.67 5.81
N ARG A 61 10.08 43.37 5.95
CA ARG A 61 9.41 42.29 5.22
C ARG A 61 8.10 41.94 5.91
N SER A 62 7.13 41.45 5.14
CA SER A 62 5.89 40.92 5.71
C SER A 62 6.15 39.65 6.52
N PHE A 63 5.25 39.31 7.46
CA PHE A 63 5.32 38.05 8.22
C PHE A 63 5.48 36.81 7.31
N LYS A 64 4.83 36.80 6.15
CA LYS A 64 4.99 35.75 5.14
C LYS A 64 6.43 35.64 4.63
N ARG A 65 7.08 36.76 4.30
CA ARG A 65 8.48 36.80 3.85
C ARG A 65 9.48 36.45 4.95
N GLN A 66 9.10 36.63 6.22
CA GLN A 66 9.89 36.21 7.38
C GLN A 66 9.65 34.74 7.78
N GLY A 67 8.65 34.06 7.21
CA GLY A 67 8.25 32.72 7.63
C GLY A 67 7.48 32.67 8.95
N ILE A 68 6.99 33.81 9.44
CA ILE A 68 6.23 33.93 10.69
C ILE A 68 4.76 33.56 10.42
N LYS A 69 4.26 32.55 11.14
CA LYS A 69 2.86 32.09 11.07
C LYS A 69 1.96 32.91 12.00
N GLN A 70 1.81 34.20 11.71
CA GLN A 70 0.90 35.10 12.41
C GLN A 70 0.10 35.93 11.41
N ILE A 71 -1.13 36.28 11.78
CA ILE A 71 -2.01 37.18 11.05
C ILE A 71 -1.60 38.62 11.39
N PRO A 72 -1.27 39.47 10.41
CA PRO A 72 -0.90 40.87 10.67
C PRO A 72 -2.13 41.70 11.07
N THR A 73 -1.93 42.64 12.00
CA THR A 73 -2.96 43.62 12.37
C THR A 73 -3.18 44.65 11.26
N ILE A 74 -4.38 45.22 11.20
CA ILE A 74 -4.72 46.30 10.28
C ILE A 74 -4.35 47.68 10.86
N HIS A 75 -3.98 48.61 9.99
CA HIS A 75 -3.66 49.98 10.40
C HIS A 75 -4.92 50.72 10.86
N LEU A 76 -4.92 51.20 12.12
CA LEU A 76 -6.06 51.88 12.73
C LEU A 76 -6.37 53.24 12.08
N GLY A 77 -5.35 54.05 11.81
CA GLY A 77 -5.50 55.46 11.41
C GLY A 77 -5.66 56.40 12.60
N ALA A 78 -5.48 57.71 12.38
CA ALA A 78 -5.34 58.71 13.44
C ALA A 78 -6.60 58.87 14.30
N SER A 79 -7.78 58.97 13.67
CA SER A 79 -9.07 59.14 14.36
C SER A 79 -9.42 57.92 15.22
N ALA A 80 -9.35 56.71 14.64
CA ALA A 80 -9.61 55.47 15.38
C ALA A 80 -8.64 55.26 16.55
N SER A 81 -7.36 55.61 16.35
CA SER A 81 -6.35 55.53 17.43
C SER A 81 -6.64 56.51 18.57
N ALA A 82 -7.16 57.71 18.28
CA ALA A 82 -7.53 58.68 19.30
C ALA A 82 -8.76 58.24 20.11
N MET A 83 -9.75 57.63 19.45
CA MET A 83 -10.92 57.04 20.11
C MET A 83 -10.54 55.87 21.02
N GLU A 84 -9.73 54.93 20.53
CA GLU A 84 -9.25 53.78 21.30
C GLU A 84 -8.42 54.21 22.53
N ARG A 85 -7.60 55.28 22.41
CA ARG A 85 -6.87 55.85 23.56
C ARG A 85 -7.79 56.42 24.65
N LYS A 86 -8.99 56.88 24.27
CA LYS A 86 -10.03 57.34 25.22
C LYS A 86 -10.90 56.18 25.74
N GLY A 87 -10.59 54.93 25.39
CA GLY A 87 -11.36 53.75 25.79
C GLY A 87 -12.61 53.48 24.93
N ILE A 88 -12.82 54.25 23.86
CA ILE A 88 -13.95 54.06 22.94
C ILE A 88 -13.56 53.01 21.89
N ARG A 89 -14.32 51.90 21.83
CA ARG A 89 -14.07 50.81 20.88
C ARG A 89 -14.41 51.24 19.45
N THR A 90 -13.57 50.82 18.52
CA THR A 90 -13.70 51.04 17.08
C THR A 90 -13.70 49.70 16.36
N GLU A 91 -14.36 49.63 15.20
CA GLU A 91 -14.42 48.41 14.37
C GLU A 91 -13.02 47.89 14.03
N LYS A 92 -12.10 48.77 13.62
CA LYS A 92 -10.71 48.38 13.33
C LYS A 92 -9.95 47.92 14.58
N GLY A 93 -10.25 48.50 15.74
CA GLY A 93 -9.69 48.05 17.02
C GLY A 93 -10.20 46.67 17.41
N ASP A 94 -11.48 46.37 17.14
CA ASP A 94 -12.08 45.06 17.38
C ASP A 94 -11.48 43.98 16.48
N ILE A 95 -11.28 44.28 15.20
CA ILE A 95 -10.58 43.39 14.26
C ILE A 95 -9.16 43.08 14.78
N ASN A 96 -8.42 44.09 15.24
CA ASN A 96 -7.07 43.89 15.78
C ASN A 96 -7.04 43.11 17.11
N ARG A 97 -8.06 43.27 17.96
CA ARG A 97 -8.23 42.45 19.18
C ARG A 97 -8.46 40.98 18.83
N GLU A 98 -9.29 40.72 17.83
CA GLU A 98 -9.58 39.35 17.37
C GLU A 98 -8.35 38.70 16.72
N ILE A 99 -7.63 39.43 15.85
CA ILE A 99 -6.37 38.97 15.26
C ILE A 99 -5.34 38.59 16.35
N LYS A 100 -5.24 39.37 17.42
CA LYS A 100 -4.35 39.05 18.55
C LYS A 100 -4.76 37.76 19.25
N LYS A 101 -6.05 37.56 19.54
CA LYS A 101 -6.57 36.31 20.12
C LYS A 101 -6.28 35.09 19.24
N GLN A 102 -6.48 35.22 17.93
CA GLN A 102 -6.17 34.14 16.98
C GLN A 102 -4.68 33.81 16.93
N ASN A 103 -3.81 34.81 16.97
CA ASN A 103 -2.36 34.60 17.04
C ASN A 103 -1.92 33.92 18.35
N GLU A 104 -2.54 34.26 19.48
CA GLU A 104 -2.30 33.58 20.76
C GLU A 104 -2.74 32.11 20.72
N LEU A 105 -3.92 31.84 20.16
CA LEU A 105 -4.40 30.47 19.97
C LEU A 105 -3.46 29.65 19.08
N LEU A 106 -3.01 30.20 17.94
CA LEU A 106 -2.06 29.55 17.05
C LEU A 106 -0.72 29.24 17.75
N LYS A 107 -0.23 30.17 18.57
CA LYS A 107 0.97 29.96 19.38
C LYS A 107 0.79 28.82 20.38
N ASN A 108 -0.35 28.78 21.07
CA ASN A 108 -0.67 27.73 22.04
C ASN A 108 -0.78 26.35 21.38
N ILE A 109 -1.49 26.25 20.24
CA ILE A 109 -1.56 25.01 19.45
C ILE A 109 -0.16 24.55 19.02
N GLY A 110 0.67 25.48 18.53
CA GLY A 110 2.06 25.16 18.16
C GLY A 110 2.89 24.62 19.32
N ASN A 111 2.70 25.14 20.53
CA ASN A 111 3.37 24.64 21.73
C ASN A 111 2.87 23.25 22.14
N GLU A 112 1.56 22.99 22.07
CA GLU A 112 1.01 21.65 22.35
C GLU A 112 1.49 20.61 21.35
N ILE A 113 1.55 20.94 20.05
CA ILE A 113 2.14 20.06 19.03
C ILE A 113 3.60 19.73 19.36
N LYS A 114 4.40 20.72 19.79
CA LYS A 114 5.79 20.50 20.22
C LYS A 114 5.88 19.55 21.42
N LYS A 115 5.03 19.72 22.43
CA LYS A 115 4.95 18.82 23.60
C LYS A 115 4.62 17.39 23.19
N ILE A 116 3.58 17.20 22.36
CA ILE A 116 3.19 15.88 21.85
C ILE A 116 4.33 15.24 21.06
N THR A 117 4.99 16.01 20.20
CA THR A 117 6.12 15.52 19.39
C THR A 117 7.30 15.09 20.27
N SER A 118 7.62 15.87 21.31
CA SER A 118 8.67 15.52 22.27
C SER A 118 8.30 14.30 23.11
N TRP A 119 7.05 14.19 23.56
CA TRP A 119 6.54 13.02 24.26
C TRP A 119 6.61 11.76 23.40
N LEU A 120 6.22 11.83 22.12
CA LEU A 120 6.33 10.72 21.17
C LEU A 120 7.78 10.28 20.94
N ALA A 121 8.73 11.23 20.89
CA ALA A 121 10.15 10.90 20.79
C ALA A 121 10.63 10.13 22.03
N GLY A 122 10.34 10.63 23.24
CA GLY A 122 10.70 9.93 24.47
C GLY A 122 10.00 8.57 24.63
N PHE A 123 8.75 8.44 24.20
CA PHE A 123 8.04 7.17 24.18
C PHE A 123 8.70 6.16 23.23
N LYS A 124 9.13 6.61 22.04
CA LYS A 124 9.88 5.77 21.09
C LYS A 124 11.19 5.27 21.69
N ASP A 125 11.91 6.11 22.43
CA ASP A 125 13.16 5.71 23.06
C ASP A 125 12.92 4.70 24.19
N LYS A 126 11.88 4.92 25.03
CA LYS A 126 11.45 3.92 26.02
C LYS A 126 11.08 2.58 25.38
N LEU A 127 10.35 2.60 24.26
CA LEU A 127 10.03 1.37 23.52
C LEU A 127 11.29 0.65 23.03
N LYS A 128 12.31 1.38 22.56
CA LYS A 128 13.60 0.78 22.17
C LYS A 128 14.34 0.16 23.34
N GLU A 129 14.34 0.83 24.50
CA GLU A 129 14.96 0.31 25.72
C GLU A 129 14.26 -0.96 26.21
N SER A 130 12.94 -0.95 26.36
CA SER A 130 12.17 -2.15 26.74
C SER A 130 12.35 -3.29 25.74
N TYR A 131 12.46 -2.96 24.45
CA TYR A 131 12.76 -3.96 23.41
C TYR A 131 14.17 -4.54 23.54
N LYS A 132 15.17 -3.71 23.88
CA LYS A 132 16.55 -4.14 24.12
C LYS A 132 16.64 -5.03 25.37
N GLU A 133 15.98 -4.66 26.46
CA GLU A 133 15.87 -5.46 27.67
C GLU A 133 15.20 -6.81 27.41
N TYR A 134 14.08 -6.81 26.67
CA TYR A 134 13.42 -8.04 26.23
C TYR A 134 14.35 -8.90 25.37
N LYS A 135 15.10 -8.30 24.42
CA LYS A 135 16.07 -9.00 23.56
C LYS A 135 17.19 -9.63 24.41
N ASP A 136 17.72 -8.92 25.40
CA ASP A 136 18.78 -9.42 26.28
C ASP A 136 18.29 -10.52 27.24
N GLN A 137 17.05 -10.43 27.72
CA GLN A 137 16.40 -11.48 28.51
C GLN A 137 16.04 -12.71 27.68
N SER A 138 15.50 -12.49 26.47
CA SER A 138 15.16 -13.55 25.52
C SER A 138 16.41 -14.30 25.07
N LYS A 139 17.52 -13.60 24.80
CA LYS A 139 18.81 -14.21 24.45
C LYS A 139 19.32 -15.21 25.51
N LYS A 140 19.07 -14.96 26.79
CA LYS A 140 19.41 -15.87 27.90
C LYS A 140 18.46 -17.08 28.04
N GLN A 141 17.20 -16.96 27.60
CA GLN A 141 16.26 -18.08 27.53
C GLN A 141 16.47 -18.93 26.26
N ILE A 142 16.85 -18.31 25.15
CA ILE A 142 16.98 -18.91 23.81
C ILE A 142 18.21 -19.81 23.67
N GLU A 143 19.25 -19.61 24.49
CA GLU A 143 20.36 -20.58 24.59
C GLU A 143 19.89 -21.96 25.08
N ASN A 144 18.70 -22.06 25.71
CA ASN A 144 18.19 -23.28 26.35
C ASN A 144 16.87 -23.85 25.77
N GLU A 145 16.19 -23.21 24.81
CA GLU A 145 15.01 -23.80 24.15
C GLU A 145 15.29 -24.14 22.69
N SER A 146 15.28 -25.43 22.41
CA SER A 146 15.56 -26.04 21.12
C SER A 146 14.32 -25.99 20.20
N GLY A 147 14.52 -25.68 18.91
CA GLY A 147 13.55 -25.27 17.87
C GLY A 147 14.12 -24.30 16.80
N LEU A 148 15.40 -24.00 16.98
CA LEU A 148 16.42 -23.35 16.16
C LEU A 148 16.37 -21.85 15.87
N PHE A 149 15.26 -21.22 15.49
CA PHE A 149 15.30 -19.77 15.26
C PHE A 149 13.96 -19.10 15.52
N ASN A 150 13.95 -18.10 16.41
CA ASN A 150 12.80 -17.26 16.68
C ASN A 150 12.58 -16.28 15.51
N LEU A 151 11.49 -16.47 14.77
CA LEU A 151 11.19 -15.67 13.58
C LEU A 151 10.92 -14.19 13.89
N TYR A 152 10.49 -13.86 15.12
CA TYR A 152 10.35 -12.46 15.55
C TYR A 152 11.72 -11.78 15.66
N GLU A 153 12.73 -12.50 16.15
CA GLU A 153 14.10 -11.99 16.22
C GLU A 153 14.69 -11.84 14.83
N TYR A 154 14.49 -12.82 13.95
CA TYR A 154 14.92 -12.75 12.56
C TYR A 154 14.35 -11.56 11.81
N LEU A 155 13.06 -11.28 11.95
CA LEU A 155 12.47 -10.08 11.35
C LEU A 155 13.07 -8.80 11.93
N SER A 156 13.47 -8.82 13.20
CA SER A 156 14.04 -7.67 13.88
C SER A 156 15.51 -7.44 13.49
N PHE A 157 16.31 -8.50 13.37
CA PHE A 157 17.66 -8.44 12.78
C PHE A 157 17.60 -8.00 11.32
N TYR A 158 16.64 -8.53 10.56
CA TYR A 158 16.44 -8.09 9.18
C TYR A 158 16.10 -6.59 9.11
N GLN A 159 15.25 -6.10 10.01
CA GLN A 159 14.97 -4.67 10.11
C GLN A 159 16.24 -3.87 10.41
N GLU A 160 17.07 -4.30 11.37
CA GLU A 160 18.36 -3.68 11.70
C GLU A 160 19.29 -3.60 10.49
N ILE A 161 19.44 -4.70 9.75
CA ILE A 161 20.20 -4.76 8.49
C ILE A 161 19.64 -3.77 7.45
N GLN A 162 18.31 -3.68 7.31
CA GLN A 162 17.71 -2.69 6.41
C GLN A 162 17.99 -1.26 6.89
N GLU A 163 18.03 -0.98 8.19
CA GLU A 163 18.37 0.35 8.71
C GLU A 163 19.78 0.78 8.33
N ASN A 164 20.74 -0.13 8.45
CA ASN A 164 22.13 0.11 8.07
C ASN A 164 22.26 0.35 6.56
N ASN A 165 21.59 -0.47 5.74
CA ASN A 165 21.60 -0.31 4.28
C ASN A 165 20.93 1.00 3.82
N ARG A 166 20.05 1.60 4.63
CA ARG A 166 19.45 2.91 4.34
C ARG A 166 20.42 4.07 4.58
N ALA A 167 21.51 3.88 5.34
CA ALA A 167 22.43 4.96 5.70
C ALA A 167 23.06 5.63 4.46
N GLU A 168 23.21 4.90 3.37
CA GLU A 168 23.81 5.36 2.11
C GLU A 168 22.83 6.09 1.18
N LEU A 169 21.52 6.09 1.48
CA LEU A 169 20.50 6.70 0.61
C LEU A 169 20.39 8.23 0.78
N SER A 170 19.82 8.89 -0.23
CA SER A 170 19.45 10.31 -0.18
C SER A 170 18.39 10.57 0.90
N PHE A 171 18.21 11.82 1.35
CA PHE A 171 17.24 12.16 2.40
C PHE A 171 15.81 11.67 2.11
N TYR A 172 15.32 11.93 0.89
CA TYR A 172 14.00 11.44 0.46
C TYR A 172 13.95 9.92 0.30
N GLY A 173 15.02 9.31 -0.21
CA GLY A 173 15.16 7.85 -0.31
C GLY A 173 15.11 7.16 1.05
N LYS A 174 15.84 7.70 2.05
CA LYS A 174 15.84 7.25 3.45
C LYS A 174 14.43 7.24 4.02
N ARG A 175 13.69 8.35 3.89
CA ARG A 175 12.33 8.49 4.42
C ARG A 175 11.39 7.45 3.81
N ASN A 176 11.36 7.33 2.48
CA ASN A 176 10.43 6.43 1.79
C ASN A 176 10.76 4.95 2.08
N LYS A 177 12.05 4.60 2.04
CA LYS A 177 12.52 3.24 2.34
C LYS A 177 12.26 2.86 3.80
N ALA A 178 12.45 3.78 4.75
CA ALA A 178 12.12 3.55 6.15
C ALA A 178 10.62 3.26 6.38
N ILE A 179 9.73 3.99 5.71
CA ILE A 179 8.28 3.72 5.79
C ILE A 179 7.94 2.35 5.19
N TYR A 180 8.54 2.00 4.04
CA TYR A 180 8.33 0.71 3.40
C TYR A 180 8.81 -0.45 4.29
N ASP A 181 10.02 -0.36 4.82
CA ASP A 181 10.61 -1.41 5.67
C ASP A 181 9.82 -1.58 6.96
N LEU A 182 9.38 -0.47 7.59
CA LEU A 182 8.53 -0.54 8.77
C LEU A 182 7.19 -1.24 8.49
N LYS A 183 6.56 -0.95 7.34
CA LYS A 183 5.31 -1.64 6.94
C LYS A 183 5.56 -3.13 6.72
N ARG A 184 6.67 -3.50 6.10
CA ARG A 184 7.06 -4.90 5.87
C ARG A 184 7.32 -5.65 7.17
N TYR A 185 8.09 -5.05 8.07
CA TYR A 185 8.33 -5.58 9.41
C TYR A 185 7.02 -5.79 10.18
N ALA A 186 6.15 -4.77 10.26
CA ALA A 186 4.88 -4.87 10.95
C ALA A 186 3.96 -5.95 10.35
N SER A 187 3.92 -6.05 9.02
CA SER A 187 3.17 -7.09 8.31
C SER A 187 3.67 -8.50 8.67
N GLY A 188 4.99 -8.72 8.63
CA GLY A 188 5.60 -9.99 9.01
C GLY A 188 5.30 -10.36 10.46
N ILE A 189 5.44 -9.42 11.40
CA ILE A 189 5.16 -9.65 12.83
C ILE A 189 3.68 -9.99 13.06
N ASN A 190 2.76 -9.25 12.43
CA ASN A 190 1.32 -9.55 12.54
C ASN A 190 0.99 -10.92 11.96
N TYR A 191 1.56 -11.27 10.81
CA TYR A 191 1.36 -12.57 10.19
C TYR A 191 1.83 -13.72 11.11
N LEU A 192 3.02 -13.60 11.71
CA LEU A 192 3.53 -14.58 12.67
C LEU A 192 2.57 -14.72 13.87
N ARG A 193 2.08 -13.59 14.41
CA ARG A 193 1.21 -13.57 15.58
C ARG A 193 -0.15 -14.19 15.30
N GLU A 194 -0.82 -13.77 14.23
CA GLU A 194 -2.15 -14.26 13.85
C GLU A 194 -2.17 -15.78 13.62
N ASN A 195 -1.08 -16.32 13.07
CA ASN A 195 -0.96 -17.74 12.76
C ASN A 195 -0.21 -18.53 13.85
N LYS A 196 0.12 -17.89 15.00
CA LYS A 196 0.83 -18.50 16.14
C LYS A 196 2.18 -19.15 15.74
N ILE A 197 2.87 -18.55 14.79
CA ILE A 197 4.17 -19.01 14.29
C ILE A 197 5.27 -18.35 15.12
N LYS A 198 6.14 -19.14 15.74
CA LYS A 198 7.30 -18.62 16.49
C LYS A 198 8.62 -19.05 15.87
N THR A 199 8.70 -20.29 15.39
CA THR A 199 9.94 -20.90 14.90
C THR A 199 9.88 -21.21 13.40
N ILE A 200 11.04 -21.52 12.82
CA ILE A 200 11.11 -22.06 11.44
C ILE A 200 10.29 -23.34 11.29
N SER A 201 10.31 -24.22 12.29
CA SER A 201 9.51 -25.45 12.30
C SER A 201 8.01 -25.15 12.28
N ASP A 202 7.55 -24.17 13.07
CA ASP A 202 6.14 -23.72 13.04
C ASP A 202 5.76 -23.18 11.66
N LEU A 203 6.65 -22.37 11.06
CA LEU A 203 6.43 -21.79 9.74
C LEU A 203 6.32 -22.88 8.67
N GLN A 204 7.19 -23.89 8.72
CA GLN A 204 7.09 -25.02 7.78
C GLN A 204 5.82 -25.84 8.01
N GLY A 205 5.44 -26.10 9.26
CA GLY A 205 4.17 -26.77 9.57
C GLY A 205 2.97 -26.01 9.00
N HIS A 206 2.98 -24.68 9.10
CA HIS A 206 1.96 -23.82 8.50
C HIS A 206 1.97 -23.86 6.97
N ILE A 207 3.15 -23.82 6.35
CA ILE A 207 3.31 -23.98 4.89
C ILE A 207 2.68 -25.30 4.44
N ASN A 208 2.98 -26.40 5.13
CA ASN A 208 2.47 -27.73 4.77
C ASN A 208 0.94 -27.78 4.88
N ASN A 209 0.37 -27.19 5.94
CA ASN A 209 -1.08 -27.07 6.08
C ASN A 209 -1.72 -26.31 4.90
N LEU A 210 -1.13 -25.18 4.51
CA LEU A 210 -1.60 -24.39 3.37
C LEU A 210 -1.45 -25.15 2.04
N ARG A 211 -0.36 -25.91 1.84
CA ARG A 211 -0.16 -26.75 0.66
C ARG A 211 -1.24 -27.83 0.56
N SER A 212 -1.49 -28.56 1.65
CA SER A 212 -2.51 -29.60 1.69
C SER A 212 -3.90 -29.04 1.37
N LYS A 213 -4.29 -27.94 2.04
CA LYS A 213 -5.57 -27.27 1.76
C LYS A 213 -5.69 -26.83 0.30
N ASN A 214 -4.66 -26.21 -0.26
CA ASN A 214 -4.71 -25.75 -1.64
C ASN A 214 -4.76 -26.91 -2.64
N SER A 215 -4.07 -28.02 -2.33
CA SER A 215 -4.14 -29.26 -3.12
C SER A 215 -5.55 -29.87 -3.13
N GLU A 216 -6.19 -29.93 -1.97
CA GLU A 216 -7.59 -30.37 -1.83
C GLU A 216 -8.54 -29.47 -2.62
N ILE A 217 -8.40 -28.15 -2.50
CA ILE A 217 -9.18 -27.18 -3.28
C ILE A 217 -9.07 -27.46 -4.79
N TYR A 218 -7.86 -27.61 -5.31
CA TYR A 218 -7.67 -27.88 -6.74
C TYR A 218 -8.25 -29.23 -7.17
N LYS A 219 -8.14 -30.25 -6.32
CA LYS A 219 -8.76 -31.56 -6.57
C LYS A 219 -10.28 -31.43 -6.68
N THR A 220 -10.93 -30.76 -5.73
CA THR A 220 -12.39 -30.55 -5.73
C THR A 220 -12.84 -29.70 -6.91
N ILE A 221 -12.12 -28.63 -7.26
CA ILE A 221 -12.42 -27.82 -8.45
C ILE A 221 -12.38 -28.68 -9.71
N LYS A 222 -11.37 -29.55 -9.85
CA LYS A 222 -11.23 -30.44 -11.01
C LYS A 222 -12.39 -31.44 -11.09
N GLU A 223 -12.74 -32.07 -9.97
CA GLU A 223 -13.87 -33.01 -9.89
C GLU A 223 -15.21 -32.34 -10.21
N ASN A 224 -15.46 -31.15 -9.66
CA ASN A 224 -16.68 -30.38 -9.93
C ASN A 224 -16.75 -29.90 -11.39
N SER A 225 -15.62 -29.48 -11.95
CA SER A 225 -15.54 -29.09 -13.37
C SER A 225 -15.88 -30.26 -14.30
N GLN A 226 -15.40 -31.48 -13.97
CA GLN A 226 -15.73 -32.68 -14.72
C GLN A 226 -17.22 -33.02 -14.64
N LYS A 227 -17.83 -32.91 -13.45
CA LYS A 227 -19.27 -33.11 -13.28
C LYS A 227 -20.10 -32.10 -14.08
N ILE A 228 -19.70 -30.83 -14.09
CA ILE A 228 -20.35 -29.80 -14.92
C ILE A 228 -20.27 -30.16 -16.40
N GLU A 229 -19.10 -30.61 -16.89
CA GLU A 229 -18.92 -31.05 -18.27
C GLU A 229 -19.87 -32.22 -18.62
N ASP A 230 -19.98 -33.19 -17.73
CA ASP A 230 -20.81 -34.37 -17.92
C ASP A 230 -22.32 -34.07 -17.87
N LEU A 231 -22.75 -33.17 -16.98
CA LEU A 231 -24.13 -32.66 -16.96
C LEU A 231 -24.45 -31.84 -18.21
N ASN A 232 -23.49 -31.05 -18.72
CA ASN A 232 -23.65 -30.34 -19.99
C ASN A 232 -23.79 -31.29 -21.18
N LYS A 233 -23.05 -32.40 -21.21
CA LYS A 233 -23.26 -33.49 -22.20
C LYS A 233 -24.67 -34.05 -22.08
N CYS A 234 -25.17 -34.32 -20.87
CA CYS A 234 -26.55 -34.77 -20.65
C CYS A 234 -27.59 -33.79 -21.20
N LEU A 235 -27.40 -32.48 -20.98
CA LEU A 235 -28.27 -31.44 -21.54
C LEU A 235 -28.24 -31.41 -23.08
N ALA A 236 -27.07 -31.59 -23.69
CA ALA A 236 -26.95 -31.68 -25.14
C ALA A 236 -27.67 -32.92 -25.70
N TYR A 237 -27.48 -34.09 -25.07
CA TYR A 237 -28.20 -35.31 -25.47
C TYR A 237 -29.71 -35.20 -25.24
N ALA A 238 -30.16 -34.51 -24.19
CA ALA A 238 -31.58 -34.29 -23.95
C ALA A 238 -32.25 -33.47 -25.07
N LYS A 239 -31.53 -32.49 -25.65
CA LYS A 239 -31.97 -31.78 -26.86
C LYS A 239 -32.13 -32.73 -28.05
N THR A 240 -31.19 -33.66 -28.25
CA THR A 240 -31.27 -34.69 -29.30
C THR A 240 -32.48 -35.60 -29.09
N VAL A 241 -32.69 -36.10 -27.87
CA VAL A 241 -33.84 -36.95 -27.52
C VAL A 241 -35.16 -36.23 -27.81
N ARG A 242 -35.27 -34.92 -27.50
CA ARG A 242 -36.45 -34.11 -27.83
C ARG A 242 -36.66 -34.00 -29.33
N LYS A 243 -35.60 -33.74 -30.11
CA LYS A 243 -35.67 -33.60 -31.56
C LYS A 243 -36.12 -34.88 -32.25
N THR A 244 -35.61 -36.04 -31.83
CA THR A 244 -35.90 -37.34 -32.47
C THR A 244 -37.08 -38.09 -31.83
N LYS A 245 -37.77 -37.46 -30.86
CA LYS A 245 -38.82 -38.10 -30.05
C LYS A 245 -39.96 -38.66 -30.90
N ALA A 246 -40.49 -37.87 -31.85
CA ALA A 246 -41.65 -38.25 -32.65
C ALA A 246 -41.35 -39.49 -33.51
N THR A 247 -40.25 -39.46 -34.27
CA THR A 247 -39.77 -40.56 -35.11
C THR A 247 -39.52 -41.83 -34.31
N TYR A 248 -38.91 -41.70 -33.13
CA TYR A 248 -38.66 -42.85 -32.25
C TYR A 248 -39.94 -43.45 -31.66
N GLN A 249 -40.89 -42.62 -31.23
CA GLN A 249 -42.19 -43.09 -30.72
C GLN A 249 -43.00 -43.81 -31.81
N GLU A 250 -42.97 -43.29 -33.05
CA GLU A 250 -43.60 -43.97 -34.17
C GLU A 250 -42.94 -45.34 -34.42
N TYR A 251 -41.61 -45.40 -34.48
CA TYR A 251 -40.86 -46.66 -34.61
C TYR A 251 -41.21 -47.69 -33.51
N GLU A 252 -41.27 -47.26 -32.25
CA GLU A 252 -41.64 -48.13 -31.12
C GLU A 252 -43.05 -48.69 -31.27
N SER A 253 -44.00 -47.87 -31.72
CA SER A 253 -45.41 -48.24 -31.87
C SER A 253 -45.71 -49.18 -33.04
N LYS A 254 -44.86 -49.20 -34.09
CA LYS A 254 -45.10 -50.01 -35.29
C LYS A 254 -44.92 -51.51 -34.99
N LYS A 255 -45.93 -52.31 -35.36
CA LYS A 255 -45.89 -53.78 -35.34
C LYS A 255 -45.67 -54.39 -36.74
N ILE A 256 -46.20 -53.74 -37.77
CA ILE A 256 -46.09 -54.14 -39.18
C ILE A 256 -45.15 -53.15 -39.89
N PHE A 257 -44.31 -53.63 -40.82
CA PHE A 257 -43.31 -52.84 -41.55
C PHE A 257 -42.27 -52.11 -40.67
N LYS A 258 -42.09 -52.54 -39.41
CA LYS A 258 -41.15 -51.91 -38.46
C LYS A 258 -39.72 -51.81 -38.99
N GLU A 259 -39.26 -52.86 -39.67
CA GLU A 259 -37.90 -52.92 -40.21
C GLU A 259 -37.69 -52.00 -41.41
N SER A 260 -38.71 -51.85 -42.28
CA SER A 260 -38.68 -50.89 -43.38
C SER A 260 -38.70 -49.45 -42.85
N PHE A 261 -39.54 -49.16 -41.85
CA PHE A 261 -39.55 -47.85 -41.19
C PHE A 261 -38.22 -47.53 -40.51
N TYR A 262 -37.61 -48.52 -39.86
CA TYR A 262 -36.27 -48.38 -39.27
C TYR A 262 -35.23 -48.02 -40.33
N LYS A 263 -35.15 -48.75 -41.45
CA LYS A 263 -34.18 -48.46 -42.51
C LYS A 263 -34.35 -47.03 -43.07
N ASN A 264 -35.59 -46.59 -43.27
CA ASN A 264 -35.88 -45.25 -43.79
C ASN A 264 -35.55 -44.12 -42.80
N ASN A 265 -35.59 -44.40 -41.49
CA ASN A 265 -35.37 -43.41 -40.42
C ASN A 265 -34.16 -43.74 -39.52
N GLN A 266 -33.26 -44.60 -40.01
CA GLN A 266 -32.24 -45.25 -39.19
C GLN A 266 -31.39 -44.24 -38.41
N LYS A 267 -30.99 -43.16 -39.07
CA LYS A 267 -30.15 -42.12 -38.48
C LYS A 267 -30.82 -41.46 -37.26
N GLU A 268 -32.09 -41.09 -37.34
CA GLU A 268 -32.79 -40.43 -36.23
C GLU A 268 -33.08 -41.41 -35.08
N ILE A 269 -33.47 -42.64 -35.42
CA ILE A 269 -33.74 -43.69 -34.42
C ILE A 269 -32.46 -44.03 -33.66
N ASP A 270 -31.35 -44.28 -34.37
CA ASP A 270 -30.04 -44.53 -33.76
C ASP A 270 -29.56 -43.36 -32.90
N GLN A 271 -29.75 -42.13 -33.36
CA GLN A 271 -29.40 -40.93 -32.59
C GLN A 271 -30.22 -40.85 -31.30
N HIS A 272 -31.51 -41.18 -31.34
CA HIS A 272 -32.36 -41.22 -30.15
C HIS A 272 -31.86 -42.24 -29.13
N ILE A 273 -31.62 -43.47 -29.59
CA ILE A 273 -31.16 -44.58 -28.75
C ILE A 273 -29.81 -44.23 -28.12
N ARG A 274 -28.82 -43.81 -28.93
CA ARG A 274 -27.48 -43.43 -28.43
C ARG A 274 -27.55 -42.29 -27.41
N ALA A 275 -28.35 -41.25 -27.68
CA ALA A 275 -28.49 -40.12 -26.76
C ALA A 275 -29.08 -40.57 -25.41
N ARG A 276 -30.10 -41.45 -25.40
CA ARG A 276 -30.65 -42.00 -24.16
C ARG A 276 -29.66 -42.88 -23.41
N THR A 277 -28.94 -43.77 -24.10
CA THR A 277 -27.93 -44.62 -23.49
C THR A 277 -26.81 -43.81 -22.85
N LEU A 278 -26.35 -42.74 -23.51
CA LEU A 278 -25.30 -41.87 -22.96
C LEU A 278 -25.79 -41.07 -21.74
N ILE A 279 -27.03 -40.57 -21.76
CA ILE A 279 -27.64 -39.93 -20.58
C ILE A 279 -27.69 -40.89 -19.40
N GLU A 280 -28.15 -42.12 -19.61
CA GLU A 280 -28.23 -43.13 -18.55
C GLU A 280 -26.84 -43.49 -18.01
N LYS A 281 -25.85 -43.63 -18.90
CA LYS A 281 -24.46 -43.92 -18.51
C LYS A 281 -23.81 -42.80 -17.68
N ILE A 282 -24.06 -41.54 -18.04
CA ILE A 282 -23.45 -40.38 -17.39
C ILE A 282 -24.19 -40.01 -16.09
N SER A 283 -25.52 -39.90 -16.16
CA SER A 283 -26.33 -39.42 -15.02
C SER A 283 -26.83 -40.54 -14.10
N GLY A 284 -26.78 -41.80 -14.52
CA GLY A 284 -27.40 -42.92 -13.82
C GLY A 284 -28.94 -42.88 -13.79
N LYS A 285 -29.57 -41.97 -14.55
CA LYS A 285 -31.02 -41.79 -14.62
C LYS A 285 -31.55 -42.06 -16.02
N LYS A 286 -32.63 -42.84 -16.09
CA LYS A 286 -33.37 -43.12 -17.35
C LYS A 286 -34.24 -41.95 -17.82
N ASN A 287 -34.72 -41.12 -16.89
CA ASN A 287 -35.61 -40.00 -17.18
C ASN A 287 -34.82 -38.70 -17.41
N LEU A 288 -35.31 -37.86 -18.32
CA LEU A 288 -34.75 -36.52 -18.55
C LEU A 288 -35.01 -35.62 -17.33
N ARG A 289 -33.94 -35.17 -16.68
CA ARG A 289 -34.02 -34.33 -15.46
C ARG A 289 -33.35 -32.97 -15.65
N GLU A 290 -33.61 -32.32 -16.76
CA GLU A 290 -32.88 -31.12 -17.19
C GLU A 290 -32.91 -29.97 -16.17
N LYS A 291 -34.05 -29.73 -15.51
CA LYS A 291 -34.16 -28.69 -14.47
C LYS A 291 -33.27 -29.00 -13.26
N GLU A 292 -33.17 -30.27 -12.89
CA GLU A 292 -32.31 -30.74 -11.79
C GLU A 292 -30.84 -30.55 -12.18
N TRP A 293 -30.44 -31.01 -13.38
CA TRP A 293 -29.07 -30.85 -13.88
C TRP A 293 -28.64 -29.39 -14.00
N LEU A 294 -29.51 -28.50 -14.48
CA LEU A 294 -29.23 -27.05 -14.53
C LEU A 294 -29.04 -26.46 -13.14
N GLY A 295 -29.85 -26.89 -12.16
CA GLY A 295 -29.69 -26.48 -10.76
C GLY A 295 -28.39 -26.98 -10.16
N GLU A 296 -28.01 -28.22 -10.45
CA GLU A 296 -26.76 -28.83 -9.99
C GLU A 296 -25.53 -28.15 -10.61
N ILE A 297 -25.53 -27.87 -11.92
CA ILE A 297 -24.47 -27.11 -12.60
C ILE A 297 -24.26 -25.77 -11.89
N LYS A 298 -25.34 -25.02 -11.66
CA LYS A 298 -25.25 -23.72 -10.99
C LYS A 298 -24.64 -23.84 -9.59
N ASN A 299 -25.07 -24.83 -8.80
CA ASN A 299 -24.52 -25.05 -7.46
C ASN A 299 -23.03 -25.40 -7.50
N LEU A 300 -22.59 -26.23 -8.45
CA LEU A 300 -21.19 -26.59 -8.64
C LEU A 300 -20.35 -25.38 -9.10
N GLU A 301 -20.89 -24.52 -9.96
CA GLU A 301 -20.23 -23.27 -10.38
C GLU A 301 -20.07 -22.31 -9.20
N ASP A 302 -21.09 -22.14 -8.37
CA ASP A 302 -21.05 -21.32 -7.15
C ASP A 302 -20.01 -21.87 -6.15
N GLU A 303 -19.90 -23.19 -6.01
CA GLU A 303 -18.88 -23.84 -5.18
C GLU A 303 -17.46 -23.62 -5.72
N ILE A 304 -17.25 -23.81 -7.02
CA ILE A 304 -15.96 -23.53 -7.68
C ILE A 304 -15.55 -22.07 -7.47
N SER A 305 -16.49 -21.13 -7.57
CA SER A 305 -16.22 -19.69 -7.33
C SER A 305 -15.73 -19.41 -5.90
N LYS A 306 -16.36 -20.05 -4.89
CA LYS A 306 -15.92 -19.95 -3.49
C LYS A 306 -14.54 -20.56 -3.28
N LEU A 307 -14.31 -21.76 -3.82
CA LEU A 307 -13.02 -22.46 -3.74
C LEU A 307 -11.88 -21.67 -4.40
N ASN A 308 -12.13 -21.04 -5.55
CA ASN A 308 -11.17 -20.15 -6.20
C ASN A 308 -10.82 -18.94 -5.32
N THR A 309 -11.81 -18.36 -4.64
CA THR A 309 -11.60 -17.25 -3.70
C THR A 309 -10.73 -17.68 -2.51
N GLU A 310 -10.92 -18.91 -1.99
CA GLU A 310 -10.07 -19.46 -0.93
C GLU A 310 -8.64 -19.74 -1.41
N SER A 311 -8.49 -20.29 -2.62
CA SER A 311 -7.17 -20.51 -3.22
C SER A 311 -6.40 -19.19 -3.37
N GLU A 312 -7.06 -18.11 -3.80
CA GLU A 312 -6.43 -16.80 -3.91
C GLU A 312 -6.03 -16.24 -2.53
N LYS A 313 -6.85 -16.43 -1.49
CA LYS A 313 -6.46 -16.08 -0.12
C LYS A 313 -5.21 -16.84 0.35
N ILE A 314 -5.08 -18.12 -0.01
CA ILE A 314 -3.87 -18.91 0.27
C ILE A 314 -2.68 -18.30 -0.48
N ARG A 315 -2.85 -17.94 -1.75
CA ARG A 315 -1.80 -17.29 -2.55
C ARG A 315 -1.34 -15.96 -1.95
N GLU A 316 -2.26 -15.14 -1.46
CA GLU A 316 -1.92 -13.89 -0.76
C GLU A 316 -1.11 -14.16 0.52
N ARG A 317 -1.47 -15.19 1.30
CA ARG A 317 -0.70 -15.61 2.48
C ARG A 317 0.73 -16.02 2.13
N TYR A 318 0.96 -16.60 0.95
CA TYR A 318 2.31 -16.93 0.49
C TYR A 318 3.18 -15.71 0.23
N LYS A 319 2.62 -14.52 -0.03
CA LYS A 319 3.43 -13.29 -0.17
C LYS A 319 4.13 -12.93 1.14
N GLU A 320 3.43 -13.05 2.28
CA GLU A 320 4.00 -12.82 3.60
C GLU A 320 5.01 -13.91 3.99
N ILE A 321 4.69 -15.19 3.69
CA ILE A 321 5.63 -16.31 3.91
C ILE A 321 6.92 -16.08 3.13
N ASN A 322 6.84 -15.67 1.85
CA ASN A 322 8.01 -15.41 1.02
C ASN A 322 8.82 -14.22 1.54
N HIS A 323 8.15 -13.20 2.09
CA HIS A 323 8.84 -12.10 2.76
C HIS A 323 9.61 -12.58 4.00
N ILE A 324 9.01 -13.41 4.85
CA ILE A 324 9.66 -14.00 6.03
C ILE A 324 10.83 -14.88 5.61
N LYS A 325 10.65 -15.76 4.60
CA LYS A 325 11.74 -16.58 4.03
C LYS A 325 12.91 -15.72 3.55
N TYR A 326 12.61 -14.62 2.87
CA TYR A 326 13.63 -13.69 2.41
C TYR A 326 14.36 -13.00 3.58
N ALA A 327 13.64 -12.57 4.61
CA ALA A 327 14.27 -11.99 5.80
C ALA A 327 15.21 -12.99 6.46
N VAL A 328 14.79 -14.26 6.57
CA VAL A 328 15.62 -15.36 7.08
C VAL A 328 16.88 -15.57 6.25
N GLU A 329 16.75 -15.62 4.92
CA GLU A 329 17.90 -15.73 4.01
C GLU A 329 18.91 -14.60 4.22
N VAL A 330 18.44 -13.36 4.32
CA VAL A 330 19.32 -12.18 4.47
C VAL A 330 20.05 -12.20 5.80
N VAL A 331 19.34 -12.48 6.90
CA VAL A 331 19.96 -12.59 8.23
C VAL A 331 20.96 -13.73 8.25
N ASN A 332 20.60 -14.90 7.71
CA ASN A 332 21.54 -16.03 7.66
C ASN A 332 22.81 -15.70 6.89
N ARG A 333 22.70 -14.99 5.77
CA ARG A 333 23.87 -14.54 5.02
C ARG A 333 24.73 -13.56 5.81
N GLU A 334 24.12 -12.54 6.39
CA GLU A 334 24.83 -11.47 7.11
C GLU A 334 25.59 -12.02 8.32
N TYR A 335 24.97 -12.92 9.07
CA TYR A 335 25.55 -13.53 10.27
C TYR A 335 26.29 -14.84 9.99
N SER A 336 26.51 -15.21 8.72
CA SER A 336 27.18 -16.45 8.31
C SER A 336 26.59 -17.71 8.95
N ILE A 337 25.25 -17.78 9.07
CA ILE A 337 24.50 -18.91 9.63
C ILE A 337 24.23 -19.93 8.51
N ASP A 338 24.82 -21.12 8.64
CA ASP A 338 24.49 -22.27 7.81
C ASP A 338 23.42 -23.13 8.49
N LEU A 339 22.22 -23.17 7.89
CA LEU A 339 21.11 -24.00 8.35
C LEU A 339 21.47 -25.49 8.46
N SER A 340 22.37 -25.99 7.61
CA SER A 340 22.79 -27.40 7.63
C SER A 340 23.56 -27.72 8.91
N ILE A 341 24.52 -26.85 9.25
CA ILE A 341 25.30 -26.96 10.50
C ILE A 341 24.37 -26.85 11.70
N GLU A 342 23.40 -25.93 11.65
CA GLU A 342 22.51 -25.73 12.78
C GLU A 342 21.53 -26.89 12.95
N ILE A 343 21.06 -27.51 11.87
CA ILE A 343 20.29 -28.77 11.90
C ILE A 343 21.12 -29.88 12.58
N ASP A 344 22.40 -30.03 12.23
CA ASP A 344 23.27 -31.05 12.83
C ASP A 344 23.45 -30.82 14.34
N LYS A 345 23.61 -29.56 14.77
CA LYS A 345 23.65 -29.23 16.21
C LYS A 345 22.33 -29.54 16.89
N ALA A 346 21.19 -29.31 16.22
CA ALA A 346 19.87 -29.63 16.74
C ALA A 346 19.72 -31.14 16.97
N ILE A 347 20.12 -31.96 16.00
CA ILE A 347 20.14 -33.43 16.10
C ILE A 347 21.01 -33.87 17.29
N LYS A 348 22.24 -33.32 17.42
CA LYS A 348 23.14 -33.63 18.54
C LYS A 348 22.57 -33.26 19.90
N ARG A 349 21.69 -32.26 19.99
CA ARG A 349 21.00 -31.85 21.22
C ARG A 349 19.80 -32.75 21.58
N GLY A 350 19.44 -33.72 20.74
CA GLY A 350 18.32 -34.63 20.98
C GLY A 350 16.95 -34.06 20.61
N GLU A 351 16.92 -33.14 19.64
CA GLU A 351 15.67 -32.58 19.11
C GLU A 351 14.77 -33.64 18.49
N LYS A 352 13.45 -33.43 18.57
CA LYS A 352 12.46 -34.36 18.01
C LYS A 352 12.64 -34.48 16.49
N GLU A 353 12.63 -35.71 15.97
CA GLU A 353 12.79 -35.97 14.52
C GLU A 353 11.79 -35.18 13.67
N SER A 354 10.52 -35.11 14.09
CA SER A 354 9.49 -34.32 13.40
C SER A 354 9.79 -32.82 13.29
N ILE A 355 10.58 -32.25 14.21
CA ILE A 355 11.04 -30.85 14.15
C ILE A 355 12.20 -30.75 13.16
N ILE A 356 13.15 -31.68 13.22
CA ILE A 356 14.28 -31.77 12.29
C ILE A 356 13.82 -31.88 10.85
N GLU A 357 12.84 -32.74 10.58
CA GLU A 357 12.27 -32.95 9.25
C GLU A 357 11.67 -31.66 8.67
N LYS A 358 10.90 -30.93 9.49
CA LYS A 358 10.35 -29.61 9.10
C LYS A 358 11.44 -28.59 8.81
N ILE A 359 12.52 -28.56 9.58
CA ILE A 359 13.62 -27.62 9.33
C ILE A 359 14.38 -28.00 8.05
N LYS A 360 14.58 -29.30 7.78
CA LYS A 360 15.16 -29.79 6.52
C LYS A 360 14.29 -29.40 5.31
N GLU A 361 12.98 -29.60 5.40
CA GLU A 361 12.03 -29.23 4.35
C GLU A 361 12.02 -27.71 4.13
N TYR A 362 12.04 -26.92 5.20
CA TYR A 362 12.15 -25.46 5.11
C TYR A 362 13.41 -25.03 4.34
N LYS A 363 14.56 -25.65 4.65
CA LYS A 363 15.81 -25.36 3.96
C LYS A 363 15.66 -25.64 2.46
N GLN A 364 15.17 -26.83 2.08
CA GLN A 364 14.96 -27.20 0.67
C GLN A 364 14.03 -26.22 -0.05
N ASP A 365 12.92 -25.85 0.59
CA ASP A 365 11.95 -24.89 0.05
C ASP A 365 12.56 -23.50 -0.13
N SER A 366 13.33 -23.05 0.86
CA SER A 366 14.03 -21.76 0.83
C SER A 366 15.08 -21.73 -0.29
N ASP A 367 15.88 -22.78 -0.43
CA ASP A 367 16.90 -22.89 -1.48
C ASP A 367 16.26 -22.85 -2.88
N SER A 368 15.15 -23.58 -3.07
CA SER A 368 14.37 -23.59 -4.32
C SER A 368 13.80 -22.20 -4.64
N PHE A 369 13.22 -21.53 -3.64
CA PHE A 369 12.69 -20.17 -3.78
C PHE A 369 13.79 -19.17 -4.15
N ASN A 370 14.93 -19.22 -3.46
CA ASN A 370 16.06 -18.32 -3.68
C ASN A 370 16.66 -18.52 -5.08
N LYS A 371 16.83 -19.78 -5.51
CA LYS A 371 17.31 -20.11 -6.86
C LYS A 371 16.40 -19.52 -7.94
N LYS A 372 15.08 -19.73 -7.83
CA LYS A 372 14.10 -19.16 -8.79
C LYS A 372 14.18 -17.64 -8.83
N ARG A 373 14.24 -17.00 -7.67
CA ARG A 373 14.33 -15.54 -7.57
C ARG A 373 15.63 -15.00 -8.19
N GLN A 374 16.76 -15.67 -7.97
CA GLN A 374 18.03 -15.28 -8.56
C GLN A 374 17.99 -15.39 -10.08
N MET A 375 17.48 -16.51 -10.62
CA MET A 375 17.25 -16.67 -12.06
C MET A 375 16.38 -15.54 -12.65
N THR A 376 15.31 -15.13 -11.95
CA THR A 376 14.46 -14.02 -12.39
C THR A 376 15.24 -12.70 -12.42
N LYS A 377 16.07 -12.42 -11.41
CA LYS A 377 16.91 -11.21 -11.40
C LYS A 377 17.91 -11.21 -12.56
N ASP A 378 18.55 -12.35 -12.79
CA ASP A 378 19.56 -12.48 -13.84
C ASP A 378 18.94 -12.33 -15.23
N TYR A 379 17.72 -12.85 -15.44
CA TYR A 379 16.95 -12.66 -16.67
C TYR A 379 16.73 -11.17 -16.99
N TYR A 380 16.20 -10.39 -16.03
CA TYR A 380 15.94 -8.96 -16.26
C TYR A 380 17.22 -8.14 -16.41
N LYS A 381 18.26 -8.46 -15.65
CA LYS A 381 19.57 -7.80 -15.78
C LYS A 381 20.21 -8.01 -17.16
N ASN A 382 19.93 -9.16 -17.78
CA ASN A 382 20.42 -9.50 -19.12
C ASN A 382 19.52 -8.96 -20.24
N GLN A 383 18.31 -8.46 -19.95
CA GLN A 383 17.47 -7.74 -20.92
C GLN A 383 17.73 -6.23 -20.94
N GLU A 384 18.27 -5.68 -19.85
CA GLU A 384 18.67 -4.26 -19.74
C GLU A 384 20.10 -3.99 -20.24
N ARG A 385 20.84 -5.03 -20.62
CA ARG A 385 22.14 -4.98 -21.30
C ARG A 385 21.97 -5.30 -22.76
#